data_AF-A0A8R2HRC2-F1
#
_entry.id   AF-A0A8R2HRC2-F1
#
_cell.length_a   1.000
_cell.length_b   1.000
_cell.length_c   1.000
_cell.angle_alpha   90.00
_cell.angle_beta   90.00
_cell.angle_gamma   90.00
#
_symmetry.space_group_name_H-M   'P 1'
#
loop_
_entity.id
_entity.type
_entity.pdbx_description
1 polymer ?
#
loop_
_entity_poly.entity_id
_entity_poly.type
_entity_poly.pdbx_seq_one_letter_code
_entity_poly.pdbx_strand_id
1 'polypeptide(L)'
;MKFNTKMTSIKQAELFKAESQDVDIDAVNKVTAQDFEDAANEEYSKFKFGNLETDADKKGDKTSTERCLQRHLVLVTQRKLGNDSKTLLPQGHWQEGETLRQTAERIVKEQIGSELQIKFISNAPCGFYKYKYPSEMNGKVGAKIFFYYANYKSGNPTKSKVNWLTRKELDEMLPQKYSNAVKEFLIEETY
;
A
#
# COMPACT_ATOMS: atom_id res chain seq x y z
N MET A 1 -43.81 -1.70 -16.07
CA MET A 1 -43.94 -2.67 -17.18
C MET A 1 -42.68 -3.54 -17.24
N LYS A 2 -42.68 -4.74 -16.62
CA LYS A 2 -41.54 -5.69 -16.61
C LYS A 2 -42.02 -7.11 -16.99
N PHE A 3 -42.74 -7.25 -18.10
CA PHE A 3 -43.38 -8.53 -18.45
C PHE A 3 -42.95 -9.15 -19.78
N ASN A 4 -42.09 -8.52 -20.59
CA ASN A 4 -41.85 -9.00 -21.96
C ASN A 4 -40.54 -9.80 -22.18
N THR A 5 -39.50 -9.62 -21.36
CA THR A 5 -38.19 -10.26 -21.61
C THR A 5 -38.12 -11.71 -21.12
N LYS A 6 -38.77 -12.04 -19.99
CA LYS A 6 -38.79 -13.43 -19.46
C LYS A 6 -39.62 -14.37 -20.34
N MET A 7 -40.69 -13.89 -20.98
CA MET A 7 -41.51 -14.73 -21.87
C MET A 7 -40.75 -15.15 -23.13
N THR A 8 -39.84 -14.33 -23.65
CA THR A 8 -39.06 -14.64 -24.86
C THR A 8 -38.04 -15.74 -24.60
N SER A 9 -37.31 -15.68 -23.48
CA SER A 9 -36.35 -16.74 -23.10
C SER A 9 -37.02 -18.08 -22.78
N ILE A 10 -38.21 -18.06 -22.14
CA ILE A 10 -38.92 -19.31 -21.81
C ILE A 10 -39.50 -19.95 -23.08
N LYS A 11 -40.09 -19.14 -23.99
CA LYS A 11 -40.58 -19.64 -25.28
C LYS A 11 -39.48 -20.18 -26.18
N GLN A 12 -38.28 -19.57 -26.16
CA GLN A 12 -37.12 -20.08 -26.89
C GLN A 12 -36.65 -21.40 -26.28
N ALA A 13 -36.50 -21.48 -24.95
CA ALA A 13 -36.08 -22.70 -24.26
C ALA A 13 -37.06 -23.88 -24.42
N GLU A 14 -38.38 -23.60 -24.52
CA GLU A 14 -39.40 -24.62 -24.79
C GLU A 14 -39.37 -25.13 -26.24
N LEU A 15 -39.07 -24.25 -27.21
CA LEU A 15 -38.85 -24.66 -28.62
C LEU A 15 -37.62 -25.58 -28.74
N PHE A 16 -36.53 -25.25 -28.01
CA PHE A 16 -35.29 -26.04 -27.97
C PHE A 16 -35.45 -27.43 -27.34
N LYS A 17 -36.52 -27.65 -26.54
CA LYS A 17 -36.80 -28.96 -25.92
C LYS A 17 -37.64 -29.88 -26.81
N ALA A 18 -38.30 -29.33 -27.84
CA ALA A 18 -39.16 -30.08 -28.74
C ALA A 18 -38.41 -30.63 -29.98
N GLU A 19 -37.22 -30.13 -30.29
CA GLU A 19 -36.37 -30.57 -31.42
C GLU A 19 -35.15 -31.39 -30.99
N SER A 20 -35.27 -32.20 -29.93
CA SER A 20 -34.19 -33.09 -29.51
C SER A 20 -34.17 -34.38 -30.35
N GLN A 21 -33.68 -34.27 -31.59
CA GLN A 21 -33.14 -35.39 -32.38
C GLN A 21 -31.95 -34.88 -33.21
N ASP A 22 -30.75 -35.34 -32.83
CA ASP A 22 -29.44 -35.09 -33.45
C ASP A 22 -28.96 -33.62 -33.56
N VAL A 23 -28.71 -32.98 -32.41
CA VAL A 23 -27.96 -31.72 -32.36
C VAL A 23 -26.51 -32.00 -31.94
N ASP A 24 -25.62 -31.92 -32.93
CA ASP A 24 -24.17 -31.96 -32.80
C ASP A 24 -23.70 -31.04 -31.65
N ILE A 25 -23.00 -31.62 -30.66
CA ILE A 25 -22.55 -30.90 -29.45
C ILE A 25 -21.57 -29.76 -29.82
N ASP A 26 -20.90 -29.84 -30.97
CA ASP A 26 -20.05 -28.78 -31.52
C ASP A 26 -20.82 -27.57 -32.07
N ALA A 27 -22.14 -27.70 -32.31
CA ALA A 27 -23.00 -26.59 -32.75
C ALA A 27 -23.53 -25.73 -31.58
N VAL A 28 -23.49 -26.25 -30.35
CA VAL A 28 -24.08 -25.61 -29.16
C VAL A 28 -23.17 -24.54 -28.54
N ASN A 29 -21.91 -24.45 -28.96
CA ASN A 29 -20.93 -23.47 -28.47
C ASN A 29 -20.47 -22.44 -29.52
N LYS A 30 -21.25 -22.22 -30.59
CA LYS A 30 -20.98 -21.16 -31.56
C LYS A 30 -21.56 -19.82 -31.06
N VAL A 31 -21.01 -19.30 -29.97
CA VAL A 31 -21.18 -17.87 -29.65
C VAL A 31 -20.58 -17.10 -30.82
N THR A 32 -21.40 -16.32 -31.53
CA THR A 32 -20.87 -15.53 -32.65
C THR A 32 -19.95 -14.43 -32.10
N ALA A 33 -19.02 -13.94 -32.92
CA ALA A 33 -18.16 -12.84 -32.50
C ALA A 33 -18.98 -11.62 -32.03
N GLN A 34 -20.14 -11.38 -32.65
CA GLN A 34 -21.05 -10.31 -32.29
C GLN A 34 -21.70 -10.54 -30.91
N ASP A 35 -22.16 -11.76 -30.62
CA ASP A 35 -22.75 -12.08 -29.30
C ASP A 35 -21.73 -11.89 -28.17
N PHE A 36 -20.45 -12.17 -28.43
CA PHE A 36 -19.37 -11.93 -27.47
C PHE A 36 -19.10 -10.44 -27.26
N GLU A 37 -19.07 -9.64 -28.32
CA GLU A 37 -18.91 -8.19 -28.24
C GLU A 37 -20.07 -7.51 -27.49
N ASP A 38 -21.30 -7.93 -27.77
CA ASP A 38 -22.49 -7.40 -27.11
C ASP A 38 -22.50 -7.75 -25.62
N ALA A 39 -22.15 -8.98 -25.25
CA ALA A 39 -22.01 -9.40 -23.86
C ALA A 39 -20.91 -8.60 -23.13
N ALA A 40 -19.75 -8.40 -23.76
CA ALA A 40 -18.64 -7.64 -23.19
C ALA A 40 -19.02 -6.16 -22.99
N ASN A 41 -19.71 -5.55 -23.96
CA ASN A 41 -20.22 -4.18 -23.85
C ASN A 41 -21.27 -4.04 -22.75
N GLU A 42 -22.14 -5.03 -22.58
CA GLU A 42 -23.12 -5.05 -21.50
C GLU A 42 -22.45 -5.17 -20.12
N GLU A 43 -21.43 -6.01 -19.98
CA GLU A 43 -20.62 -6.14 -18.75
C GLU A 43 -19.86 -4.85 -18.44
N TYR A 44 -19.19 -4.26 -19.44
CA TYR A 44 -18.47 -3.00 -19.29
C TYR A 44 -19.41 -1.87 -18.84
N SER A 45 -20.61 -1.80 -19.41
CA SER A 45 -21.61 -0.78 -19.05
C SER A 45 -22.16 -0.95 -17.64
N LYS A 46 -22.21 -2.20 -17.13
CA LYS A 46 -22.64 -2.51 -15.76
C LYS A 46 -21.53 -2.28 -14.73
N PHE A 47 -20.27 -2.44 -15.13
CA PHE A 47 -19.13 -2.31 -14.24
C PHE A 47 -18.88 -0.85 -13.87
N LYS A 48 -18.72 -0.57 -12.58
CA LYS A 48 -18.34 0.76 -12.08
C LYS A 48 -16.91 0.71 -11.58
N PHE A 49 -16.04 1.46 -12.25
CA PHE A 49 -14.64 1.60 -11.83
C PHE A 49 -14.55 2.26 -10.45
N GLY A 50 -13.60 1.78 -9.64
CA GLY A 50 -13.24 2.44 -8.39
C GLY A 50 -12.65 3.83 -8.68
N ASN A 51 -12.99 4.81 -7.86
CA ASN A 51 -12.38 6.14 -7.98
C ASN A 51 -10.92 6.09 -7.53
N LEU A 52 -10.05 6.81 -8.23
CA LEU A 52 -8.64 6.94 -7.86
C LEU A 52 -8.45 7.82 -6.62
N GLU A 53 -9.32 8.82 -6.45
CA GLU A 53 -9.36 9.66 -5.25
C GLU A 53 -10.31 9.04 -4.22
N THR A 54 -9.75 8.72 -3.05
CA THR A 54 -10.53 8.13 -1.97
C THR A 54 -11.05 9.20 -1.00
N ASP A 55 -11.89 8.78 -0.04
CA ASP A 55 -12.34 9.68 1.03
C ASP A 55 -11.19 10.15 1.93
N ALA A 56 -10.10 9.36 2.01
CA ALA A 56 -8.91 9.74 2.75
C ALA A 56 -8.15 10.89 2.07
N ASP A 57 -8.12 10.93 0.74
CA ASP A 57 -7.57 12.05 -0.02
C ASP A 57 -8.39 13.32 0.20
N LYS A 58 -9.72 13.21 0.12
CA LYS A 58 -10.64 14.36 0.33
C LYS A 58 -10.56 14.92 1.74
N LYS A 59 -10.38 14.06 2.74
CA LYS A 59 -10.26 14.46 4.16
C LYS A 59 -8.83 14.87 4.54
N GLY A 60 -7.84 14.60 3.69
CA GLY A 60 -6.42 14.79 4.02
C GLY A 60 -5.95 13.91 5.18
N ASP A 61 -6.55 12.72 5.35
CA ASP A 61 -6.20 11.82 6.45
C ASP A 61 -4.88 11.11 6.16
N LYS A 62 -3.82 11.53 6.85
CA LYS A 62 -2.47 10.97 6.70
C LYS A 62 -2.26 9.64 7.42
N THR A 63 -3.23 9.17 8.19
CA THR A 63 -3.11 7.90 8.94
C THR A 63 -3.54 6.69 8.12
N SER A 64 -4.33 6.92 7.07
CA SER A 64 -4.82 5.87 6.17
C SER A 64 -3.81 5.49 5.08
N THR A 65 -3.74 4.21 4.76
CA THR A 65 -3.02 3.67 3.58
C THR A 65 -3.80 3.85 2.29
N GLU A 66 -5.11 4.06 2.37
CA GLU A 66 -6.01 4.18 1.22
C GLU A 66 -5.98 5.57 0.56
N ARG A 67 -4.98 6.40 0.84
CA ARG A 67 -4.83 7.74 0.25
C ARG A 67 -3.76 7.72 -0.83
N CYS A 68 -3.85 8.61 -1.80
CA CYS A 68 -2.84 8.84 -2.83
C CYS A 68 -2.40 7.53 -3.51
N LEU A 69 -3.38 6.71 -3.96
CA LEU A 69 -3.16 5.35 -4.48
C LEU A 69 -2.17 5.26 -5.65
N GLN A 70 -1.92 6.38 -6.33
CA GLN A 70 -0.97 6.50 -7.43
C GLN A 70 0.48 6.74 -7.00
N ARG A 71 0.74 6.96 -5.71
CA ARG A 71 2.04 7.36 -5.16
C ARG A 71 2.53 6.38 -4.09
N HIS A 72 3.84 6.31 -3.90
CA HIS A 72 4.45 5.60 -2.79
C HIS A 72 4.37 6.41 -1.51
N LEU A 73 3.79 5.80 -0.48
CA LEU A 73 3.72 6.37 0.84
C LEU A 73 4.84 5.82 1.73
N VAL A 74 5.46 6.70 2.49
CA VAL A 74 6.50 6.37 3.47
C VAL A 74 5.93 6.50 4.87
N LEU A 75 6.08 5.45 5.68
CA LEU A 75 5.63 5.45 7.06
C LEU A 75 6.59 6.25 7.95
N VAL A 76 6.02 7.21 8.67
CA VAL A 76 6.72 8.01 9.69
C VAL A 76 6.01 7.93 11.03
N THR A 77 6.76 8.14 12.10
CA THR A 77 6.26 8.14 13.47
C THR A 77 6.67 9.42 14.19
N GLN A 78 5.81 9.90 15.08
CA GLN A 78 6.18 11.02 15.96
C GLN A 78 6.97 10.49 17.16
N ARG A 79 8.15 11.05 17.38
CA ARG A 79 9.06 10.68 18.47
C ARG A 79 9.37 11.91 19.32
N LYS A 80 9.17 11.79 20.63
CA LYS A 80 9.63 12.79 21.59
C LYS A 80 11.13 12.61 21.80
N LEU A 81 11.91 13.63 21.44
CA LEU A 81 13.34 13.72 21.65
C LEU A 81 13.58 14.84 22.67
N GLY A 82 13.72 14.47 23.96
CA GLY A 82 13.73 15.44 25.05
C GLY A 82 12.38 16.17 25.15
N ASN A 83 12.40 17.50 25.05
CA ASN A 83 11.18 18.33 25.08
C ASN A 83 10.53 18.51 23.70
N ASP A 84 11.23 18.19 22.61
CA ASP A 84 10.73 18.39 21.25
C ASP A 84 10.08 17.11 20.71
N SER A 85 8.96 17.24 20.01
CA SER A 85 8.39 16.15 19.22
C SER A 85 8.84 16.29 17.77
N LYS A 86 9.55 15.29 17.25
CA LYS A 86 10.02 15.26 15.86
C LYS A 86 9.40 14.08 15.12
N THR A 87 8.98 14.33 13.89
CA THR A 87 8.54 13.28 12.96
C THR A 87 9.77 12.65 12.34
N LEU A 88 9.94 11.34 12.50
CA LEU A 88 11.08 10.57 12.01
C LEU A 88 10.62 9.20 11.53
N LEU A 89 11.47 8.52 10.74
CA LEU A 89 11.24 7.11 10.44
C LEU A 89 11.32 6.27 11.73
N PRO A 90 10.63 5.13 11.81
CA PRO A 90 10.75 4.21 12.95
C PRO A 90 12.21 3.81 13.15
N GLN A 91 12.77 4.18 14.30
CA GLN A 91 14.16 3.92 14.64
C GLN A 91 14.30 3.61 16.12
N GLY A 92 15.34 2.85 16.47
CA GLY A 92 15.61 2.40 17.84
C GLY A 92 17.03 1.92 17.98
N HIS A 93 17.42 1.59 19.21
CA HIS A 93 18.76 1.11 19.50
C HIS A 93 18.92 -0.36 19.15
N TRP A 94 20.07 -0.67 18.55
CA TRP A 94 20.56 -2.02 18.38
C TRP A 94 20.89 -2.63 19.76
N GLN A 95 20.54 -3.90 19.92
CA GLN A 95 20.83 -4.70 21.12
C GLN A 95 21.86 -5.79 20.77
N GLU A 96 22.65 -6.19 21.75
CA GLU A 96 23.63 -7.26 21.55
C GLU A 96 22.90 -8.60 21.30
N GLY A 97 23.38 -9.36 20.31
CA GLY A 97 22.80 -10.65 19.92
C GLY A 97 21.78 -10.61 18.78
N GLU A 98 21.42 -9.44 18.25
CA GLU A 98 20.59 -9.31 17.04
C GLU A 98 21.38 -8.74 15.84
N THR A 99 20.93 -9.06 14.63
CA THR A 99 21.39 -8.39 13.40
C THR A 99 20.70 -7.04 13.23
N LEU A 100 21.30 -6.11 12.49
CA LEU A 100 20.68 -4.81 12.19
C LEU A 100 19.28 -4.92 11.56
N ARG A 101 19.06 -5.95 10.73
CA ARG A 101 17.73 -6.24 10.17
C ARG A 101 16.74 -6.69 11.26
N GLN A 102 17.15 -7.60 12.14
CA GLN A 102 16.32 -8.06 13.25
C GLN A 102 15.96 -6.90 14.20
N THR A 103 16.89 -5.97 14.42
CA THR A 103 16.62 -4.72 15.14
C THR A 103 15.50 -3.93 14.48
N ALA A 104 15.51 -3.75 13.15
CA ALA A 104 14.46 -3.06 12.43
C ALA A 104 13.10 -3.79 12.54
N GLU A 105 13.09 -5.12 12.40
CA GLU A 105 11.88 -5.95 12.58
C GLU A 105 11.30 -5.81 14.00
N ARG A 106 12.16 -5.82 15.02
CA ARG A 106 11.77 -5.63 16.42
C ARG A 106 11.22 -4.22 16.66
N ILE A 107 11.90 -3.19 16.18
CA ILE A 107 11.48 -1.78 16.32
C ILE A 107 10.07 -1.58 15.75
N VAL A 108 9.76 -2.14 14.58
CA VAL A 108 8.42 -2.02 13.99
C VAL A 108 7.37 -2.65 14.89
N LYS A 109 7.61 -3.86 15.40
CA LYS A 109 6.69 -4.56 16.33
C LYS A 109 6.52 -3.84 17.66
N GLU A 110 7.60 -3.27 18.19
CA GLU A 110 7.60 -2.53 19.46
C GLU A 110 6.86 -1.20 19.33
N GLN A 111 7.17 -0.43 18.28
CA GLN A 111 6.71 0.94 18.14
C GLN A 111 5.33 1.03 17.49
N ILE A 112 5.09 0.26 16.43
CA ILE A 112 3.88 0.40 15.61
C ILE A 112 2.84 -0.65 16.00
N GLY A 113 3.30 -1.88 16.24
CA GLY A 113 2.45 -3.01 16.63
C GLY A 113 2.76 -4.27 15.83
N SER A 114 2.32 -5.42 16.33
CA SER A 114 2.51 -6.72 15.68
C SER A 114 1.51 -7.01 14.57
N GLU A 115 0.44 -6.22 14.45
CA GLU A 115 -0.57 -6.39 13.40
C GLU A 115 -0.10 -5.88 12.04
N LEU A 116 0.86 -4.94 12.02
CA LEU A 116 1.43 -4.43 10.77
C LEU A 116 2.35 -5.48 10.14
N GLN A 117 1.92 -6.06 9.03
CA GLN A 117 2.71 -6.98 8.24
C GLN A 117 3.58 -6.22 7.25
N ILE A 118 4.89 -6.28 7.46
CA ILE A 118 5.90 -5.72 6.55
C ILE A 118 6.85 -6.80 6.07
N LYS A 119 7.33 -6.66 4.83
CA LYS A 119 8.31 -7.55 4.21
C LYS A 119 9.57 -6.78 3.88
N PHE A 120 10.66 -7.08 4.60
CA PHE A 120 11.99 -6.55 4.29
C PHE A 120 12.51 -7.15 2.98
N ILE A 121 13.12 -6.31 2.14
CA ILE A 121 13.64 -6.73 0.83
C ILE A 121 15.05 -7.30 0.94
N SER A 122 15.90 -6.69 1.77
CA SER A 122 17.33 -7.02 1.88
C SER A 122 17.79 -7.22 3.31
N ASN A 123 18.87 -7.99 3.48
CA ASN A 123 19.64 -8.05 4.74
C ASN A 123 20.65 -6.91 4.89
N ALA A 124 21.03 -6.27 3.78
CA ALA A 124 21.88 -5.09 3.76
C ALA A 124 21.04 -3.81 3.94
N PRO A 125 21.56 -2.79 4.66
CA PRO A 125 20.91 -1.49 4.74
C PRO A 125 20.92 -0.79 3.38
N CYS A 126 19.86 -0.03 3.08
CA CYS A 126 19.72 0.75 1.84
C CYS A 126 20.37 2.14 1.93
N GLY A 127 20.68 2.60 3.13
CA GLY A 127 21.32 3.90 3.34
C GLY A 127 21.74 4.07 4.80
N PHE A 128 22.42 5.18 5.09
CA PHE A 128 22.77 5.53 6.45
C PHE A 128 22.74 7.04 6.67
N TYR A 129 22.52 7.46 7.91
CA TYR A 129 22.62 8.85 8.32
C TYR A 129 23.44 8.94 9.61
N LYS A 130 24.37 9.90 9.66
CA LYS A 130 25.22 10.13 10.84
C LYS A 130 25.00 11.54 11.36
N TYR A 131 24.91 11.68 12.67
CA TYR A 131 24.87 12.99 13.32
C TYR A 131 25.63 12.97 14.64
N LYS A 132 26.17 14.13 15.00
CA LYS A 132 26.84 14.35 16.29
C LYS A 132 25.84 14.92 17.27
N TYR A 133 25.97 14.55 18.54
CA TYR A 133 25.17 15.16 19.59
C TYR A 133 25.67 16.60 19.86
N PRO A 134 24.78 17.54 20.24
CA PRO A 134 25.19 18.91 20.56
C PRO A 134 26.19 18.98 21.72
N SER A 135 26.08 18.05 22.67
CA SER A 135 26.98 17.87 23.80
C SER A 135 27.22 16.37 24.00
N GLU A 136 28.38 15.99 24.55
CA GLU A 136 28.66 14.59 24.87
C GLU A 136 27.60 14.05 25.82
N MET A 137 26.84 13.06 25.36
CA MET A 137 25.78 12.44 26.13
C MET A 137 26.27 11.05 26.52
N ASN A 138 26.56 10.83 27.81
CA ASN A 138 27.04 9.56 28.34
C ASN A 138 28.29 9.00 27.61
N GLY A 139 29.26 9.87 27.30
CA GLY A 139 30.49 9.48 26.59
C GLY A 139 30.31 9.10 25.12
N LYS A 140 29.13 9.38 24.53
CA LYS A 140 28.85 9.15 23.12
C LYS A 140 28.92 10.46 22.35
N VAL A 141 29.66 10.45 21.23
CA VAL A 141 29.89 11.62 20.36
C VAL A 141 28.75 11.82 19.35
N GLY A 142 27.98 10.78 19.05
CA GLY A 142 26.91 10.83 18.08
C GLY A 142 26.25 9.48 17.82
N ALA A 143 25.42 9.44 16.78
CA ALA A 143 24.76 8.22 16.34
C ALA A 143 24.87 8.03 14.82
N LYS A 144 24.89 6.76 14.42
CA LYS A 144 24.71 6.30 13.04
C LYS A 144 23.41 5.52 12.96
N ILE A 145 22.56 5.91 12.02
CA ILE A 145 21.28 5.27 11.72
C ILE A 145 21.46 4.53 10.41
N PHE A 146 21.08 3.26 10.38
CA PHE A 146 21.04 2.45 9.17
C PHE A 146 19.60 2.26 8.74
N PHE A 147 19.31 2.54 7.47
CA PHE A 147 17.97 2.42 6.91
C PHE A 147 17.79 1.07 6.25
N TYR A 148 16.60 0.50 6.42
CA TYR A 148 16.19 -0.74 5.79
C TYR A 148 14.90 -0.52 5.02
N TYR A 149 14.88 -1.01 3.78
CA TYR A 149 13.71 -0.91 2.93
C TYR A 149 12.78 -2.11 3.18
N ALA A 150 11.49 -1.82 3.39
CA ALA A 150 10.45 -2.81 3.60
C ALA A 150 9.16 -2.41 2.90
N ASN A 151 8.47 -3.40 2.33
CA ASN A 151 7.15 -3.22 1.74
C ASN A 151 6.06 -3.50 2.77
N TYR A 152 5.06 -2.62 2.84
CA TYR A 152 3.83 -2.88 3.54
C TYR A 152 3.02 -3.96 2.81
N LYS A 153 2.51 -4.95 3.55
CA LYS A 153 1.67 -6.02 3.00
C LYS A 153 0.22 -5.86 3.44
N SER A 154 -0.01 -5.72 4.74
CA SER A 154 -1.36 -5.59 5.32
C SER A 154 -1.28 -5.21 6.80
N GLY A 155 -2.42 -4.87 7.39
CA GLY A 155 -2.59 -4.67 8.82
C GLY A 155 -2.51 -3.21 9.24
N ASN A 156 -2.90 -2.94 10.48
CA ASN A 156 -3.03 -1.58 10.99
C ASN A 156 -2.05 -1.30 12.14
N PRO A 157 -1.60 -0.04 12.27
CA PRO A 157 -0.83 0.41 13.42
C PRO A 157 -1.71 0.39 14.68
N THR A 158 -1.27 -0.28 15.75
CA THR A 158 -2.05 -0.41 17.00
C THR A 158 -1.48 0.38 18.18
N LYS A 159 -0.16 0.59 18.23
CA LYS A 159 0.53 1.16 19.40
C LYS A 159 0.80 2.66 19.29
N SER A 160 1.20 3.12 18.11
CA SER A 160 1.60 4.51 17.90
C SER A 160 0.83 5.13 16.75
N LYS A 161 0.62 6.45 16.84
CA LYS A 161 0.16 7.24 15.70
C LYS A 161 1.24 7.22 14.63
N VAL A 162 0.92 6.64 13.49
CA VAL A 162 1.76 6.64 12.30
C VAL A 162 1.12 7.55 11.26
N ASN A 163 1.95 8.19 10.46
CA ASN A 163 1.49 8.88 9.27
C ASN A 163 2.15 8.24 8.05
N TRP A 164 1.40 8.08 7.00
CA TRP A 164 1.86 7.67 5.68
C TRP A 164 2.01 8.94 4.87
N LEU A 165 3.25 9.34 4.54
CA LEU A 165 3.54 10.60 3.86
C LEU A 165 4.00 10.37 2.43
N THR A 166 3.59 11.27 1.54
CA THR A 166 4.15 11.37 0.19
C THR A 166 5.57 11.96 0.25
N ARG A 167 6.33 11.83 -0.84
CA ARG A 167 7.70 12.38 -0.93
C ARG A 167 7.78 13.89 -0.69
N LYS A 168 6.78 14.66 -1.15
CA LYS A 168 6.69 16.11 -0.94
C LYS A 168 6.50 16.44 0.55
N GLU A 169 5.53 15.79 1.18
CA GLU A 169 5.25 15.98 2.61
C GLU A 169 6.40 15.49 3.49
N LEU A 170 7.13 14.46 3.05
CA LEU A 170 8.29 13.93 3.75
C LEU A 170 9.40 14.99 3.82
N ASP A 171 9.60 15.77 2.76
CA ASP A 171 10.61 16.83 2.71
C ASP A 171 10.25 18.01 3.61
N GLU A 172 8.97 18.35 3.70
CA GLU A 172 8.46 19.41 4.56
C GLU A 172 8.50 19.03 6.05
N MET A 173 8.26 17.76 6.36
CA MET A 173 8.11 17.28 7.76
C MET A 173 9.43 16.83 8.39
N LEU A 174 10.37 16.31 7.59
CA LEU A 174 11.65 15.82 8.10
C LEU A 174 12.69 16.95 8.20
N PRO A 175 13.63 16.89 9.16
CA PRO A 175 14.76 17.81 9.19
C PRO A 175 15.57 17.75 7.89
N GLN A 176 15.93 18.90 7.29
CA GLN A 176 16.55 18.98 5.96
C GLN A 176 17.70 17.99 5.73
N LYS A 177 18.67 17.90 6.66
CA LYS A 177 19.83 16.99 6.53
C LYS A 177 19.42 15.52 6.54
N TYR A 178 18.39 15.18 7.30
CA TYR A 178 17.84 13.84 7.39
C TYR A 178 17.00 13.52 6.15
N SER A 179 16.18 14.47 5.68
CA SER A 179 15.41 14.38 4.43
C SER A 179 16.32 14.06 3.25
N ASN A 180 17.45 14.77 3.11
CA ASN A 180 18.40 14.53 2.03
C ASN A 180 18.93 13.09 2.02
N ALA A 181 19.35 12.55 3.18
CA ALA A 181 19.81 11.16 3.27
C ALA A 181 18.69 10.15 2.97
N VAL A 182 17.45 10.46 3.34
CA VAL A 182 16.28 9.61 3.03
C VAL A 182 15.90 9.67 1.54
N LYS A 183 16.14 10.80 0.87
CA LYS A 183 15.88 10.95 -0.56
C LYS A 183 16.78 10.07 -1.43
N GLU A 184 18.05 9.90 -1.05
CA GLU A 184 19.06 9.16 -1.82
C GLU A 184 18.71 7.70 -2.10
N PHE A 185 18.00 7.00 -1.20
CA PHE A 185 17.71 5.57 -1.35
C PHE A 185 16.25 5.25 -1.68
N LEU A 186 15.38 6.24 -1.69
CA LEU A 186 13.98 6.07 -2.07
C LEU A 186 13.86 6.24 -3.58
N ILE A 187 13.06 5.39 -4.22
CA ILE A 187 12.86 5.39 -5.68
C ILE A 187 12.34 6.77 -6.12
N GLU A 188 12.82 7.25 -7.27
CA GLU A 188 12.33 8.49 -7.88
C GLU A 188 10.92 8.26 -8.45
N GLU A 189 10.00 9.14 -8.06
CA GLU A 189 8.69 9.23 -8.68
C GLU A 189 8.76 10.34 -9.73
N THR A 190 8.73 9.96 -11.00
CA THR A 190 8.29 10.87 -12.05
C THR A 190 6.79 11.10 -11.84
N TYR A 191 6.38 12.37 -11.71
CA TYR A 191 5.00 12.91 -11.61
C TYR A 191 4.41 13.15 -10.20
#